data_AF-A0A521X076-F1
#
_entry.id   AF-A0A521X076-F1
#
_cell.length_a   1.000
_cell.length_b   1.000
_cell.length_c   1.000
_cell.angle_alpha   90.00
_cell.angle_beta   90.00
_cell.angle_gamma   90.00
#
_symmetry.space_group_name_H-M   'P 1'
#
loop_
_entity.id
_entity.type
_entity.pdbx_description
1 polymer ?
#
loop_
_entity_poly.entity_id
_entity_poly.type
_entity_poly.pdbx_seq_one_letter_code
_entity_poly.pdbx_strand_id
1 'polypeptide(L)' 'MITLEPTTEQRIRQAATESGLTIQTFLDLLIERYMCDKLDIQQADLALSQAGEISLDELKAKYDL' A
#
# COMPACT_ATOMS: atom_id res chain seq x y z
N MET A 1 -22.31 5.13 -10.03
CA MET A 1 -22.39 4.93 -8.57
C MET A 1 -21.65 3.64 -8.28
N ILE A 2 -20.61 3.68 -7.44
CA ILE A 2 -19.93 2.45 -6.99
C ILE A 2 -20.83 1.84 -5.93
N THR A 3 -21.34 0.64 -6.18
CA THR A 3 -22.08 -0.11 -5.17
C THR A 3 -21.06 -0.76 -4.24
N LEU A 4 -21.03 -0.33 -2.99
CA LEU A 4 -20.21 -0.96 -1.96
C LEU A 4 -21.05 -2.01 -1.25
N GLU A 5 -20.44 -3.17 -0.98
CA GLU A 5 -21.03 -4.15 -0.08
C GLU A 5 -21.30 -3.48 1.29
N PRO A 6 -22.43 -3.78 1.95
CA PRO A 6 -22.83 -3.09 3.19
C PRO A 6 -21.75 -3.12 4.28
N THR A 7 -21.05 -4.24 4.41
CA THR A 7 -19.94 -4.42 5.36
C THR A 7 -18.75 -3.50 5.03
N THR A 8 -18.45 -3.33 3.74
CA THR A 8 -17.37 -2.46 3.27
C THR A 8 -17.73 -1.00 3.50
N GLU A 9 -18.97 -0.61 3.24
CA GLU A 9 -19.46 0.74 3.53
C GLU A 9 -19.37 1.06 5.03
N GLN A 10 -19.79 0.13 5.89
CA GLN A 10 -19.70 0.31 7.34
C GLN A 10 -18.25 0.52 7.81
N ARG A 11 -17.31 -0.28 7.29
CA ARG A 11 -15.87 -0.14 7.60
C ARG A 11 -15.31 1.20 7.18
N ILE A 12 -15.68 1.70 5.99
CA ILE A 12 -15.25 3.01 5.51
C ILE A 12 -15.82 4.13 6.38
N ARG A 13 -17.11 4.04 6.76
CA ARG A 13 -17.75 5.00 7.66
C ARG A 13 -17.06 5.04 9.02
N GLN A 14 -16.71 3.88 9.56
CA GLN A 14 -15.98 3.78 10.82
C GLN A 14 -14.59 4.42 10.70
N ALA A 15 -13.82 4.07 9.68
CA ALA A 15 -12.47 4.61 9.47
C ALA A 15 -12.48 6.14 9.25
N ALA A 16 -13.47 6.67 8.52
CA ALA A 16 -13.67 8.10 8.37
C ALA A 16 -13.95 8.79 9.72
N THR A 17 -14.81 8.17 10.54
CA THR A 17 -15.17 8.67 11.88
C THR A 17 -13.96 8.68 12.83
N GLU A 18 -13.19 7.60 12.86
CA GLU A 18 -11.96 7.48 13.66
C GLU A 18 -10.88 8.49 13.24
N SER A 19 -10.86 8.83 11.95
CA SER A 19 -9.95 9.85 11.39
C SER A 19 -10.44 11.28 11.62
N GLY A 20 -11.66 11.47 12.17
CA GLY A 20 -12.27 12.80 12.34
C GLY A 20 -12.64 13.48 11.01
N LEU A 21 -12.77 12.71 9.93
CA LEU A 21 -13.03 13.22 8.58
C LEU A 21 -14.46 12.91 8.14
N THR A 22 -14.97 13.71 7.20
CA THR A 22 -16.19 13.32 6.47
C THR A 22 -15.88 12.12 5.58
N ILE A 23 -16.89 11.29 5.30
CA ILE A 23 -16.73 10.10 4.44
C ILE A 23 -16.17 10.50 3.07
N GLN A 24 -16.63 11.62 2.51
CA GLN A 24 -16.15 12.12 1.23
C GLN A 24 -14.67 12.48 1.28
N THR A 25 -14.26 13.30 2.25
CA THR A 25 -12.85 13.69 2.42
C THR A 25 -11.95 12.49 2.68
N PHE A 26 -12.43 11.51 3.45
CA PHE A 26 -11.70 10.27 3.71
C PHE A 26 -11.49 9.47 2.42
N LEU A 27 -12.54 9.34 1.59
CA LEU A 27 -12.45 8.64 0.32
C LEU A 27 -11.52 9.34 -0.67
N ASP A 28 -11.58 10.68 -0.75
CA ASP A 28 -10.69 11.47 -1.61
C ASP A 28 -9.22 11.26 -1.23
N LEU A 29 -8.90 11.32 0.07
CA LEU A 29 -7.56 11.04 0.60
C LEU A 29 -7.11 9.59 0.35
N LEU A 30 -8.03 8.63 0.47
CA LEU A 30 -7.72 7.22 0.22
C LEU A 30 -7.38 6.97 -1.25
N ILE A 31 -8.09 7.63 -2.18
CA ILE A 31 -7.80 7.57 -3.61
C ILE A 31 -6.45 8.24 -3.90
N GLU A 32 -6.19 9.42 -3.35
CA GLU A 32 -4.93 10.14 -3.53
C GLU A 32 -3.73 9.30 -3.06
N ARG A 33 -3.81 8.75 -1.83
CA ARG A 33 -2.77 7.86 -1.29
C ARG A 33 -2.59 6.63 -2.14
N TYR A 34 -3.67 5.98 -2.57
CA TYR A 34 -3.57 4.82 -3.45
C TYR A 34 -2.84 5.16 -4.75
N MET A 35 -3.07 6.34 -5.33
CA MET A 35 -2.39 6.77 -6.55
C MET A 35 -0.90 7.03 -6.34
N CYS A 36 -0.51 7.54 -5.17
CA CYS A 36 0.90 7.66 -4.77
C CYS A 36 1.54 6.29 -4.54
N ASP A 37 0.91 5.45 -3.71
CA ASP A 37 1.43 4.15 -3.29
C ASP A 37 1.48 3.13 -4.45
N LYS A 38 0.67 3.33 -5.49
CA LYS A 38 0.61 2.41 -6.64
C LYS A 38 1.99 2.16 -7.26
N LEU A 39 2.82 3.19 -7.35
CA LEU A 39 4.13 3.07 -7.96
C LEU A 39 5.09 2.27 -7.07
N ASP A 40 5.02 2.49 -5.76
CA ASP A 40 5.81 1.75 -4.75
C ASP A 40 5.38 0.28 -4.69
N ILE A 41 4.07 0.02 -4.73
CA ILE A 41 3.51 -1.34 -4.78
C ILE A 41 3.99 -2.06 -6.05
N GLN A 42 3.97 -1.39 -7.20
CA GLN A 42 4.46 -1.98 -8.46
C GLN A 42 5.97 -2.28 -8.43
N GLN A 43 6.77 -1.40 -7.82
CA GLN A 43 8.20 -1.63 -7.64
C GLN A 43 8.48 -2.77 -6.69
N ALA A 44 7.75 -2.86 -5.57
CA ALA A 44 7.85 -3.96 -4.63
C ALA A 44 7.47 -5.30 -5.27
N ASP A 45 6.37 -5.37 -6.02
CA ASP A 45 5.96 -6.56 -6.76
C ASP A 45 7.02 -6.99 -7.79
N LEU A 46 7.61 -6.03 -8.49
CA LEU A 46 8.69 -6.30 -9.45
C LEU A 46 9.93 -6.86 -8.73
N ALA A 47 10.33 -6.25 -7.61
CA ALA A 47 11.47 -6.69 -6.81
C ALA A 47 11.27 -8.10 -6.25
N LEU A 48 10.05 -8.43 -5.80
CA LEU A 48 9.69 -9.78 -5.33
C LEU A 48 9.67 -10.81 -6.47
N SER A 49 9.41 -10.36 -7.71
CA SER A 49 9.38 -11.22 -8.90
C SER A 49 10.76 -11.47 -9.51
N GLN A 50 11.76 -10.65 -9.17
CA GLN A 50 13.13 -10.84 -9.63
C GLN A 50 13.85 -11.88 -8.75
N ALA A 51 14.64 -12.75 -9.38
CA ALA A 51 15.50 -13.66 -8.65
C ALA A 51 16.51 -12.83 -7.83
N GLY A 52 16.65 -13.14 -6.54
CA GLY A 52 17.60 -12.43 -5.67
C GLY A 52 19.01 -12.43 -6.28
N GLU A 53 19.62 -11.25 -6.38
CA GLU A 53 20.85 -11.06 -7.15
C GLU A 53 22.08 -11.74 -6.51
N ILE A 54 22.22 -11.61 -5.20
CA ILE A 54 23.30 -12.22 -4.42
C ILE A 54 22.78 -12.67 -3.05
N SER A 55 23.32 -13.78 -2.56
CA SER A 55 23.05 -14.24 -1.20
C SER A 55 23.64 -13.29 -0.15
N LEU A 56 23.10 -13.37 1.06
CA LEU A 56 23.55 -12.54 2.19
C LEU A 56 25.02 -12.83 2.56
N ASP A 57 25.48 -14.07 2.33
CA ASP A 57 26.86 -14.49 2.55
C ASP A 57 27.81 -13.94 1.48
N GLU A 58 27.38 -13.91 0.21
CA GLU A 58 28.13 -13.26 -0.88
C GLU A 58 28.24 -11.75 -0.68
N LEU A 59 27.21 -11.11 -0.13
CA LEU A 59 27.22 -9.68 0.17
C LEU A 59 28.23 -9.37 1.28
N LYS A 60 28.27 -10.15 2.36
CA LYS A 60 29.25 -10.00 3.45
C LYS A 60 30.68 -10.19 2.95
N ALA A 61 30.91 -11.21 2.12
CA ALA A 61 32.23 -11.47 1.54
C ALA A 61 32.70 -10.35 0.59
N LYS A 62 31.78 -9.68 -0.13
CA LYS A 62 32.12 -8.61 -1.09
C LYS A 62 32.43 -7.27 -0.42
N TYR A 63 31.79 -6.98 0.71
CA TYR A 63 31.90 -5.69 1.40
C TYR A 63 32.67 -5.75 2.73
N ASP A 64 33.24 -6.91 3.07
CA ASP A 64 34.03 -7.14 4.29
C ASP A 64 33.28 -6.73 5.57
N LEU A 65 32.01 -7.17 5.65
CA LEU A 65 31.04 -6.90 6.74
C LEU A 65 30.93 -8.04 7.75
#